data_AF-A0A2W7ARQ2-F1
#
_entry.id   AF-A0A2W7ARQ2-F1
#
_cell.length_a   1.000
_cell.length_b   1.000
_cell.length_c   1.000
_cell.angle_alpha   90.00
_cell.angle_beta   90.00
_cell.angle_gamma   90.00
#
_symmetry.space_group_name_H-M   'P 1'
#
loop_
_entity.id
_entity.type
_entity.pdbx_description
1 polymer ?
#
loop_
_entity_poly.entity_id
_entity_poly.type
_entity_poly.pdbx_seq_one_letter_code
_entity_poly.pdbx_strand_id
1 'polypeptide(L)'
;MKLASLLTGIVMVGLVTVGDFSMKAVHPSLNQVAVAAEMPTAQEKIALITKNKGQIGGGDQLRRFFFGELDPIGIQPGGGGHVVNLYNKTNDVTFSYCSHFDVVVAVKKGKVAQFLASEVK
;
A
#
# COMPACT_ATOMS: atom_id res chain seq x y z
N MET A 1 36.48 29.85 -41.48
CA MET A 1 37.06 29.29 -40.26
C MET A 1 36.01 29.33 -39.14
N LYS A 2 35.90 28.23 -38.37
CA LYS A 2 35.35 28.01 -37.02
C LYS A 2 34.62 29.17 -36.29
N LEU A 3 33.34 28.97 -35.89
CA LEU A 3 32.82 28.52 -34.56
C LEU A 3 32.67 29.64 -33.52
N ALA A 4 31.45 29.80 -32.99
CA ALA A 4 31.23 30.17 -31.59
C ALA A 4 30.00 29.41 -31.07
N SER A 5 30.30 28.31 -30.38
CA SER A 5 29.34 27.44 -29.69
C SER A 5 28.93 28.06 -28.36
N LEU A 6 27.62 28.05 -28.12
CA LEU A 6 27.00 28.16 -26.81
C LEU A 6 27.26 26.92 -25.94
N LEU A 7 26.98 27.08 -24.63
CA LEU A 7 26.77 26.08 -23.59
C LEU A 7 27.99 25.55 -22.80
N THR A 8 28.28 26.27 -21.71
CA THR A 8 28.32 25.78 -20.31
C THR A 8 27.76 24.35 -20.14
N GLY A 9 28.41 23.35 -19.53
CA GLY A 9 29.61 23.32 -18.70
C GLY A 9 29.27 22.94 -17.26
N ILE A 10 29.05 21.65 -16.96
CA ILE A 10 29.31 21.04 -15.63
C ILE A 10 29.65 19.55 -15.83
N VAL A 11 30.90 19.16 -15.58
CA VAL A 11 31.34 17.76 -15.45
C VAL A 11 31.49 17.46 -13.97
N MET A 12 30.74 16.49 -13.46
CA MET A 12 30.97 15.93 -12.12
C MET A 12 32.14 14.95 -12.20
N VAL A 13 33.30 15.34 -11.70
CA VAL A 13 34.44 14.45 -11.45
C VAL A 13 34.30 13.91 -10.03
N GLY A 14 33.93 12.64 -9.91
CA GLY A 14 33.97 11.93 -8.64
C GLY A 14 35.41 11.69 -8.21
N LEU A 15 35.84 12.32 -7.12
CA LEU A 15 37.11 12.03 -6.46
C LEU A 15 36.90 10.84 -5.51
N VAL A 16 37.53 9.70 -5.80
CA VAL A 16 37.62 8.58 -4.86
C VAL A 16 38.84 8.82 -3.98
N THR A 17 38.64 9.21 -2.73
CA THR A 17 39.71 9.24 -1.73
C THR A 17 39.61 7.99 -0.87
N VAL A 18 40.48 7.01 -1.13
CA VAL A 18 40.77 5.92 -0.19
C VAL A 18 41.66 6.52 0.88
N GLY A 19 41.06 6.85 2.02
CA GLY A 19 41.78 7.35 3.19
C GLY A 19 41.46 6.50 4.41
N ASP A 20 42.46 5.80 4.93
CA ASP A 20 42.46 5.14 6.23
C ASP A 20 42.30 6.19 7.34
N PHE A 21 41.05 6.48 7.71
CA PHE A 21 40.75 7.33 8.85
C PHE A 21 40.39 6.47 10.06
N SER A 22 41.33 6.48 11.01
CA SER A 22 41.27 5.89 12.34
C SER A 22 39.91 6.13 13.02
N MET A 23 39.18 5.04 13.28
CA MET A 23 37.94 5.05 14.06
C MET A 23 38.21 5.37 15.53
N LYS A 24 38.30 6.65 15.89
CA LYS A 24 38.28 7.11 17.28
C LYS A 24 37.52 8.43 17.41
N ALA A 25 36.30 8.45 16.90
CA ALA A 25 35.29 9.44 17.29
C ALA A 25 34.01 8.67 17.63
N VAL A 26 34.03 8.06 18.82
CA VAL A 26 32.88 7.36 19.40
C VAL A 26 31.87 8.42 19.81
N HIS A 27 30.92 8.71 18.94
CA HIS A 27 29.64 9.27 19.35
C HIS A 27 28.74 8.09 19.75
N PRO A 28 28.25 8.00 21.00
CA PRO A 28 27.50 6.82 21.48
C PRO A 28 26.09 6.67 20.87
N SER A 29 25.74 7.44 19.82
CA SER A 29 24.38 7.53 19.29
C SER A 29 24.20 6.97 17.87
N LEU A 30 25.19 6.31 17.29
CA LEU A 30 25.07 5.66 15.97
C LEU A 30 24.98 4.13 16.09
N ASN A 31 24.18 3.64 17.05
CA ASN A 31 23.58 2.32 16.91
C ASN A 31 22.33 2.48 16.02
N GLN A 32 22.51 2.65 14.71
CA GLN A 32 21.44 2.39 13.74
C GLN A 32 21.26 0.87 13.66
N VAL A 33 20.61 0.32 14.68
CA VAL A 33 19.98 -0.99 14.59
C VAL A 33 18.87 -0.82 13.55
N ALA A 34 18.92 -1.57 12.46
CA ALA A 34 17.79 -1.67 11.55
C ALA A 34 16.63 -2.30 12.34
N VAL A 35 15.80 -1.46 12.95
CA VAL A 35 14.55 -1.91 13.57
C VAL A 35 13.63 -2.25 12.42
N ALA A 36 13.24 -3.53 12.31
CA ALA A 36 12.22 -3.93 11.36
C ALA A 36 11.00 -3.03 11.58
N ALA A 37 10.53 -2.38 10.52
CA ALA A 37 9.35 -1.53 10.61
C ALA A 37 8.20 -2.34 11.23
N GLU A 38 7.59 -1.80 12.28
CA GLU A 38 6.45 -2.44 12.92
C GLU A 38 5.38 -2.72 11.86
N MET A 39 4.86 -3.95 11.84
CA MET A 39 3.78 -4.27 10.91
C MET A 39 2.54 -3.45 11.27
N PRO A 40 1.82 -2.90 10.28
CA PRO A 40 0.62 -2.14 10.55
C PRO A 40 -0.41 -3.02 11.26
N THR A 41 -1.05 -2.43 12.26
CA THR A 41 -2.20 -2.99 12.98
C THR A 41 -3.36 -3.29 12.03
N ALA A 42 -4.31 -4.12 12.45
CA ALA A 42 -5.48 -4.45 11.63
C ALA A 42 -6.30 -3.20 11.29
N GLN A 43 -6.45 -2.27 12.24
CA GLN A 43 -7.14 -1.00 12.03
C GLN A 43 -6.42 -0.12 11.01
N GLU A 44 -5.09 -0.06 11.02
CA GLU A 44 -4.32 0.68 10.01
C GLU A 44 -4.47 0.03 8.64
N LYS A 45 -4.44 -1.30 8.55
CA LYS A 45 -4.70 -2.04 7.31
C LYS A 45 -6.10 -1.73 6.76
N ILE A 46 -7.14 -1.74 7.60
CA ILE A 46 -8.52 -1.38 7.23
C ILE A 46 -8.60 0.08 6.76
N ALA A 47 -7.94 0.99 7.46
CA ALA A 47 -7.89 2.40 7.11
C ALA A 47 -7.22 2.62 5.75
N LEU A 48 -6.11 1.93 5.48
CA LEU A 48 -5.43 1.96 4.19
C LEU A 48 -6.31 1.42 3.05
N ILE A 49 -7.02 0.31 3.26
CA ILE A 49 -7.96 -0.21 2.26
C ILE A 49 -9.10 0.78 2.03
N THR A 50 -9.63 1.37 3.10
CA THR A 50 -10.73 2.34 3.04
C THR A 50 -10.32 3.62 2.30
N LYS A 51 -9.08 4.07 2.50
CA LYS A 51 -8.50 5.21 1.78
C LYS A 51 -8.34 4.93 0.29
N ASN A 52 -7.97 3.71 -0.06
CA ASN A 52 -7.69 3.29 -1.44
C ASN A 52 -8.90 2.65 -2.15
N LYS A 53 -10.12 2.87 -1.63
CA LYS A 53 -11.34 2.35 -2.28
C LYS A 53 -11.43 2.77 -3.73
N GLY A 54 -11.83 1.84 -4.60
CA GLY A 54 -11.95 2.05 -6.04
C GLY A 54 -10.63 2.18 -6.80
N GLN A 55 -9.48 2.11 -6.13
CA GLN A 55 -8.18 2.14 -6.80
C GLN A 55 -7.76 0.73 -7.26
N ILE A 56 -7.24 0.64 -8.47
CA ILE A 56 -6.68 -0.60 -9.04
C ILE A 56 -5.59 -1.15 -8.11
N GLY A 57 -5.66 -2.46 -7.83
CA GLY A 57 -4.77 -3.14 -6.88
C GLY A 57 -5.25 -3.09 -5.42
N GLY A 58 -6.39 -2.46 -5.15
CA GLY A 58 -7.03 -2.51 -3.83
C GLY A 58 -7.45 -3.93 -3.41
N GLY A 59 -7.77 -4.78 -4.39
CA GLY A 59 -8.02 -6.21 -4.19
C GLY A 59 -6.76 -6.97 -3.76
N ASP A 60 -5.63 -6.72 -4.42
CA ASP A 60 -4.33 -7.25 -3.98
C ASP A 60 -3.97 -6.80 -2.56
N GLN A 61 -4.16 -5.52 -2.25
CA GLN A 61 -3.93 -4.98 -0.91
C GLN A 61 -4.80 -5.71 0.14
N LEU A 62 -6.09 -5.92 -0.14
CA LEU A 62 -7.00 -6.67 0.73
C LEU A 62 -6.50 -8.09 0.97
N ARG A 63 -6.15 -8.81 -0.11
CA ARG A 63 -5.64 -10.19 -0.04
C ARG A 63 -4.32 -10.29 0.72
N ARG A 64 -3.43 -9.30 0.62
CA ARG A 64 -2.17 -9.26 1.35
C ARG A 64 -2.34 -8.98 2.84
N PHE A 65 -3.32 -8.16 3.20
CA PHE A 65 -3.54 -7.76 4.59
C PHE A 65 -4.30 -8.80 5.40
N PHE A 66 -5.22 -9.54 4.76
CA PHE A 66 -6.17 -10.44 5.41
C PHE A 66 -6.24 -11.81 4.74
N PHE A 67 -5.12 -12.30 4.21
CA PHE A 67 -5.05 -13.62 3.57
C PHE A 67 -5.54 -14.71 4.53
N GLY A 68 -6.53 -15.50 4.09
CA GLY A 68 -7.09 -16.59 4.89
C GLY A 68 -8.04 -16.16 6.03
N GLU A 69 -8.29 -14.85 6.20
CA GLU A 69 -9.18 -14.31 7.25
C GLU A 69 -10.52 -13.80 6.72
N LEU A 70 -10.79 -13.97 5.41
CA LEU A 70 -11.95 -13.42 4.73
C LEU A 70 -12.95 -14.52 4.37
N ASP A 71 -14.14 -14.42 4.94
CA ASP A 71 -15.27 -15.30 4.64
C ASP A 71 -16.16 -14.67 3.56
N PRO A 72 -16.42 -15.33 2.42
CA PRO A 72 -17.42 -14.87 1.47
C PRO A 72 -18.83 -15.05 2.07
N ILE A 73 -19.57 -13.95 2.19
CA ILE A 73 -20.90 -13.93 2.82
C ILE A 73 -22.03 -13.50 1.88
N GLY A 74 -21.71 -13.05 0.67
CA GLY A 74 -22.71 -12.66 -0.32
C GLY A 74 -22.07 -12.24 -1.64
N ILE A 75 -22.86 -12.31 -2.70
CA ILE A 75 -22.50 -11.82 -4.04
C ILE A 75 -23.65 -10.93 -4.51
N GLN A 76 -23.33 -9.79 -5.11
CA GLN A 76 -24.34 -8.88 -5.66
C GLN A 76 -23.82 -8.18 -6.93
N PRO A 77 -24.71 -7.62 -7.75
CA PRO A 77 -24.31 -6.69 -8.79
C PRO A 77 -23.63 -5.45 -8.22
N GLY A 78 -22.63 -4.94 -8.95
CA GLY A 78 -21.92 -3.69 -8.68
C GLY A 78 -21.56 -2.97 -9.98
N GLY A 79 -20.96 -1.78 -9.91
CA GLY A 79 -20.71 -0.96 -11.11
C GLY A 79 -19.77 -1.60 -12.14
N GLY A 80 -18.87 -2.47 -11.70
CA GLY A 80 -17.98 -3.27 -12.55
C GLY A 80 -18.41 -4.70 -12.84
N GLY A 81 -19.69 -5.04 -12.64
CA GLY A 81 -20.22 -6.39 -12.82
C GLY A 81 -20.74 -6.97 -11.50
N HIS A 82 -19.99 -7.88 -10.89
CA HIS A 82 -20.34 -8.46 -9.59
C HIS A 82 -19.30 -8.09 -8.54
N VAL A 83 -19.77 -7.98 -7.29
CA VAL A 83 -18.92 -7.83 -6.11
C VAL A 83 -19.21 -8.97 -5.14
N VAL A 84 -18.15 -9.42 -4.45
CA VAL A 84 -18.23 -10.40 -3.39
C VAL A 84 -18.04 -9.67 -2.06
N ASN A 85 -18.98 -9.87 -1.14
CA ASN A 85 -18.90 -9.32 0.20
C ASN A 85 -18.09 -10.30 1.07
N LEU A 86 -16.93 -9.84 1.52
CA LEU A 86 -15.93 -10.60 2.27
C LEU A 86 -15.88 -10.10 3.71
N TYR A 87 -16.25 -10.96 4.65
CA TYR A 87 -16.31 -10.64 6.08
C TYR A 87 -15.04 -11.09 6.79
N ASN A 88 -14.39 -10.20 7.51
CA ASN A 88 -13.33 -10.52 8.45
C ASN A 88 -13.93 -10.64 9.86
N LYS A 89 -14.02 -11.89 10.37
CA LYS A 89 -14.61 -12.18 11.67
C LYS A 89 -13.82 -11.59 12.85
N THR A 90 -12.49 -11.55 12.74
CA THR A 90 -11.58 -11.05 13.78
C THR A 90 -11.77 -9.55 14.02
N ASN A 91 -12.01 -8.80 12.95
CA ASN A 91 -12.08 -7.33 12.97
C ASN A 91 -13.49 -6.77 12.86
N ASP A 92 -14.52 -7.63 12.73
CA ASP A 92 -15.92 -7.24 12.57
C ASP A 92 -16.12 -6.23 11.43
N VAL A 93 -15.58 -6.54 10.25
CA VAL A 93 -15.64 -5.67 9.07
C VAL A 93 -15.95 -6.47 7.82
N THR A 94 -16.79 -5.91 6.95
CA THR A 94 -17.06 -6.45 5.61
C THR A 94 -16.47 -5.55 4.54
N PHE A 95 -15.79 -6.16 3.58
CA PHE A 95 -15.27 -5.53 2.36
C PHE A 95 -16.09 -5.99 1.16
N SER A 96 -16.51 -5.06 0.30
CA SER A 96 -17.10 -5.39 -1.00
C SER A 96 -16.01 -5.37 -2.06
N TYR A 97 -15.64 -6.55 -2.57
CA TYR A 97 -14.56 -6.75 -3.52
C TYR A 97 -15.09 -6.99 -4.93
N CYS A 98 -14.66 -6.17 -5.89
CA CYS A 98 -14.93 -6.37 -7.32
C CYS A 98 -13.76 -7.14 -7.95
N SER A 99 -14.02 -8.38 -8.35
CA SER A 99 -13.01 -9.23 -8.99
C SER A 99 -12.63 -8.78 -10.40
N HIS A 100 -13.52 -8.08 -11.11
CA HIS A 100 -13.29 -7.66 -12.48
C HIS A 100 -12.17 -6.60 -12.59
N PHE A 101 -12.10 -5.67 -11.64
CA PHE A 101 -11.12 -4.60 -11.61
C PHE A 101 -10.06 -4.75 -10.50
N ASP A 102 -10.11 -5.82 -9.72
CA ASP A 102 -9.28 -6.04 -8.52
C ASP A 102 -9.30 -4.83 -7.55
N VAL A 103 -10.51 -4.38 -7.20
CA VAL A 103 -10.71 -3.21 -6.31
C VAL A 103 -11.66 -3.52 -5.16
N VAL A 104 -11.46 -2.82 -4.04
CA VAL A 104 -12.45 -2.76 -2.95
C VAL A 104 -13.31 -1.52 -3.16
N VAL A 105 -14.62 -1.69 -3.30
CA VAL A 105 -15.57 -0.59 -3.57
C VAL A 105 -16.26 -0.09 -2.30
N ALA A 106 -16.46 -0.96 -1.31
CA ALA A 106 -17.08 -0.61 -0.04
C ALA A 106 -16.41 -1.29 1.14
N VAL A 107 -16.47 -0.63 2.30
CA VAL A 107 -16.00 -1.14 3.59
C VAL A 107 -17.00 -0.71 4.65
N LYS A 108 -17.46 -1.63 5.49
CA LYS A 108 -18.43 -1.33 6.56
C LYS A 108 -18.17 -2.22 7.77
N LYS A 109 -18.35 -1.66 8.96
CA LYS A 109 -18.31 -2.43 10.20
C LYS A 109 -19.51 -3.39 10.26
N GLY A 110 -19.33 -4.55 10.87
CA GLY A 110 -20.33 -5.59 10.96
C GLY A 110 -20.29 -6.59 9.80
N LYS A 111 -21.10 -7.64 9.93
CA LYS A 111 -21.36 -8.63 8.90
C LYS A 111 -22.45 -8.15 7.94
N VAL A 112 -22.07 -7.79 6.70
CA VAL A 112 -22.97 -7.18 5.71
C VAL A 112 -23.07 -8.07 4.47
N ALA A 113 -24.11 -8.91 4.41
CA ALA A 113 -24.30 -9.82 3.28
C ALA A 113 -24.64 -9.09 1.97
N GLN A 114 -25.25 -7.90 2.07
CA GLN A 114 -25.59 -7.06 0.93
C GLN A 114 -25.43 -5.57 1.27
N PHE A 115 -24.64 -4.86 0.46
CA PHE A 115 -24.49 -3.41 0.52
C PHE A 115 -25.56 -2.71 -0.31
N LEU A 116 -25.83 -1.43 -0.02
CA LEU A 116 -26.69 -0.63 -0.87
C LEU A 116 -26.08 -0.52 -2.26
N ALA A 117 -26.93 -0.51 -3.30
CA ALA A 117 -26.47 -0.39 -4.68
C ALA A 117 -25.68 0.90 -4.94
N SER A 118 -25.85 1.95 -4.13
CA SER A 118 -25.06 3.18 -4.19
C SER A 118 -23.65 3.06 -3.60
N GLU A 119 -23.40 2.07 -2.74
CA GLU A 119 -22.11 1.86 -2.07
C GLU A 119 -21.15 0.99 -2.90
N VAL A 120 -21.65 0.24 -3.88
CA VAL A 120 -20.88 -0.74 -4.67
C VAL A 120 -20.78 -0.40 -6.16
N LYS A 121 -20.81 0.90 -6.48
CA LYS A 121 -20.66 1.41 -7.84
C LYS A 121 -19.21 1.55 -8.24
#